data_AF-A0A9X7JS35-F1
#
_entry.id   AF-A0A9X7JS35-F1
#
_cell.length_a   1.000
_cell.length_b   1.000
_cell.length_c   1.000
_cell.angle_alpha   90.00
_cell.angle_beta   90.00
_cell.angle_gamma   90.00
#
_symmetry.space_group_name_H-M   'P 1'
#
loop_
_entity.id
_entity.type
_entity.pdbx_description
1 polymer ?
#
loop_
_entity_poly.entity_id
_entity_poly.type
_entity_poly.pdbx_seq_one_letter_code
_entity_poly.pdbx_strand_id
1 'polypeptide(L)'
;MAEAEAERRRLEHAKYDYFVKTSPDGYPADRPSSLWRCAAGRDEDWEFLSLLDWQWHRADDTDVRTPPPRTALHEVTADRAEELQADRQGWVRYWARYVDEQEWRAGEQPVSVVRRRRSPERIYDEAFKTWHEWGPTQAVYDFFDARPSNPPHLVEIDAAEAERLLGELHGAKGATEL
;
A
#
# COMPACT_ATOMS: atom_id res chain seq x y z
N MET A 1 -7.25 18.52 29.39
CA MET A 1 -7.12 18.61 27.92
C MET A 1 -6.92 17.22 27.31
N ALA A 2 -5.84 16.50 27.63
CA ALA A 2 -5.59 15.15 27.10
C ALA A 2 -6.72 14.12 27.36
N GLU A 3 -7.33 14.15 28.55
CA GLU A 3 -8.41 13.20 28.91
C GLU A 3 -9.72 13.44 28.14
N ALA A 4 -10.05 14.71 27.85
CA ALA A 4 -11.22 15.07 27.05
C ALA A 4 -11.04 14.70 25.57
N GLU A 5 -9.82 14.79 25.06
CA GLU A 5 -9.46 14.39 23.70
C GLU A 5 -9.45 12.85 23.54
N ALA A 6 -8.92 12.14 24.54
CA ALA A 6 -8.96 10.68 24.59
C ALA A 6 -10.41 10.14 24.64
N GLU A 7 -11.28 10.75 25.45
CA GLU A 7 -12.68 10.34 25.52
C GLU A 7 -13.43 10.66 24.22
N ARG A 8 -13.18 11.81 23.60
CA ARG A 8 -13.74 12.13 22.28
C ARG A 8 -13.30 11.11 21.21
N ARG A 9 -12.02 10.75 21.20
CA ARG A 9 -11.45 9.75 20.27
C ARG A 9 -12.09 8.38 20.49
N ARG A 10 -12.24 7.95 21.73
CA ARG A 10 -12.93 6.71 22.09
C ARG A 10 -14.38 6.69 21.61
N LEU A 11 -15.12 7.79 21.83
CA LEU A 11 -16.51 7.92 21.37
C LEU A 11 -16.63 7.91 19.84
N GLU A 12 -15.63 8.45 19.13
CA GLU A 12 -15.58 8.38 17.67
C GLU A 12 -15.31 6.95 17.19
N HIS A 13 -14.37 6.24 17.80
CA HIS A 13 -14.06 4.85 17.47
C HIS A 13 -15.22 3.91 17.72
N ALA A 14 -15.98 4.13 18.79
CA ALA A 14 -17.13 3.31 19.12
C ALA A 14 -18.26 3.35 18.08
N LYS A 15 -18.20 4.29 17.11
CA LYS A 15 -19.16 4.38 16.01
C LYS A 15 -18.90 3.36 14.90
N TYR A 16 -17.73 2.71 14.87
CA TYR A 16 -17.34 1.87 13.75
C TYR A 16 -16.71 0.55 14.20
N ASP A 17 -16.99 -0.49 13.43
CA ASP A 17 -16.24 -1.74 13.45
C ASP A 17 -15.17 -1.68 12.36
N TYR A 18 -13.93 -2.05 12.67
CA TYR A 18 -12.78 -1.89 11.78
C TYR A 18 -12.27 -3.24 11.28
N PHE A 19 -11.89 -3.28 10.00
CA PHE A 19 -11.47 -4.51 9.34
C PHE A 19 -10.25 -4.25 8.45
N VAL A 20 -9.36 -5.22 8.40
CA VAL A 20 -8.30 -5.28 7.40
C VAL A 20 -8.59 -6.39 6.41
N LYS A 21 -8.29 -6.15 5.14
CA LYS A 21 -8.29 -7.21 4.13
C LYS A 21 -6.91 -7.85 4.08
N THR A 22 -6.84 -9.14 4.43
CA THR A 22 -5.66 -9.98 4.14
C THR A 22 -5.97 -10.81 2.89
N SER A 23 -4.94 -11.29 2.19
CA SER A 23 -5.13 -12.28 1.12
C SER A 23 -4.59 -13.62 1.61
N PRO A 24 -5.26 -14.74 1.27
CA PRO A 24 -4.70 -16.08 1.44
C PRO A 24 -3.31 -16.23 0.79
N ASP A 25 -3.03 -15.46 -0.27
CA ASP A 25 -1.83 -15.56 -1.10
C ASP A 25 -0.63 -14.74 -0.59
N GLY A 26 -0.55 -14.44 0.72
CA GLY A 26 0.68 -13.91 1.33
C GLY A 26 0.70 -12.43 1.69
N TYR A 27 -0.43 -11.84 2.09
CA TYR A 27 -0.40 -10.59 2.87
C TYR A 27 -0.54 -10.92 4.35
N PRO A 28 0.54 -10.84 5.14
CA PRO A 28 0.45 -11.05 6.57
C PRO A 28 -0.33 -9.90 7.24
N ALA A 29 -0.91 -10.15 8.41
CA ALA A 29 -1.82 -9.20 9.08
C ALA A 29 -1.15 -7.88 9.50
N ASP A 30 0.18 -7.86 9.54
CA ASP A 30 1.04 -6.70 9.75
C ASP A 30 1.24 -5.84 8.48
N ARG A 31 0.93 -6.36 7.29
CA ARG A 31 0.91 -5.63 6.01
C ARG A 31 -0.39 -5.88 5.24
N PRO A 32 -1.52 -5.36 5.75
CA PRO A 32 -2.82 -5.57 5.13
C PRO A 32 -2.91 -4.88 3.75
N SER A 33 -3.79 -5.42 2.90
CA SER A 33 -3.98 -4.90 1.54
C SER A 33 -4.93 -3.69 1.46
N SER A 34 -5.73 -3.47 2.50
CA SER A 34 -6.63 -2.32 2.64
C SER A 34 -7.25 -2.27 4.04
N LEU A 35 -7.65 -1.08 4.48
CA LEU A 35 -8.38 -0.84 5.73
C LEU A 35 -9.83 -0.44 5.41
N TRP A 36 -10.76 -1.02 6.16
CA TRP A 36 -12.21 -0.87 6.01
C TRP A 36 -12.84 -0.57 7.36
N ARG A 37 -13.97 0.12 7.34
CA ARG A 37 -14.83 0.27 8.51
C ARG A 37 -16.30 0.23 8.10
N CYS A 38 -17.16 -0.22 9.00
CA CYS A 38 -18.61 -0.08 8.86
C CYS A 38 -19.18 0.52 10.13
N ALA A 39 -20.30 1.24 10.01
CA ALA A 39 -20.97 1.78 11.19
C ALA A 39 -21.34 0.63 12.16
N ALA A 40 -21.02 0.78 13.44
CA ALA A 40 -21.23 -0.25 14.45
C ALA A 40 -22.70 -0.67 14.49
N GLY A 41 -22.95 -1.97 14.33
CA GLY A 41 -24.31 -2.53 14.27
C GLY A 41 -25.05 -2.28 12.95
N ARG A 42 -24.36 -1.89 11.87
CA ARG A 42 -24.90 -1.80 10.50
C ARG A 42 -24.01 -2.55 9.51
N ASP A 43 -24.63 -3.36 8.66
CA ASP A 43 -23.91 -4.23 7.72
C ASP A 43 -23.73 -3.63 6.31
N GLU A 44 -24.27 -2.44 6.04
CA GLU A 44 -24.41 -1.91 4.66
C GLU A 44 -23.67 -0.57 4.42
N ASP A 45 -23.31 0.17 5.47
CA ASP A 45 -22.60 1.46 5.36
C ASP A 45 -21.07 1.25 5.40
N TRP A 46 -20.50 0.72 4.33
CA TRP A 46 -19.06 0.43 4.24
C TRP A 46 -18.24 1.63 3.78
N GLU A 47 -17.15 1.86 4.50
CA GLU A 47 -16.13 2.83 4.14
C GLU A 47 -14.75 2.17 4.06
N PHE A 48 -13.88 2.75 3.24
CA PHE A 48 -12.49 2.31 3.12
C PHE A 48 -11.54 3.50 3.18
N LEU A 49 -10.32 3.25 3.65
CA LEU A 49 -9.25 4.25 3.63
C LEU A 49 -8.65 4.31 2.21
N SER A 50 -8.83 5.45 1.52
CA SER A 50 -8.08 5.72 0.30
C SER A 50 -6.63 6.04 0.66
N LEU A 51 -5.69 5.41 -0.04
CA LEU A 51 -4.27 5.69 0.12
C LEU A 51 -3.78 6.79 -0.84
N LEU A 52 -4.71 7.41 -1.57
CA LEU A 52 -4.41 8.53 -2.47
C LEU A 52 -4.47 9.84 -1.73
N ASP A 53 -5.55 10.06 -0.98
CA ASP A 53 -5.80 11.28 -0.22
C ASP A 53 -5.77 11.06 1.30
N TRP A 54 -5.59 9.81 1.74
CA TRP A 54 -5.59 9.41 3.15
C TRP A 54 -6.92 9.71 3.87
N GLN A 55 -8.03 9.68 3.13
CA GLN A 55 -9.37 9.91 3.65
C GLN A 55 -10.23 8.63 3.59
N TRP A 56 -11.25 8.60 4.43
CA TRP A 56 -12.26 7.55 4.40
C TRP A 56 -13.31 7.88 3.35
N HIS A 57 -13.56 6.94 2.44
CA HIS A 57 -14.55 7.05 1.38
C HIS A 57 -15.62 5.99 1.55
N ARG A 58 -16.88 6.35 1.30
CA ARG A 58 -17.94 5.35 1.23
C ARG A 58 -17.76 4.51 -0.03
N ALA A 59 -17.96 3.21 0.09
CA ALA A 59 -17.83 2.30 -1.04
C ALA A 59 -18.87 2.59 -2.14
N ASP A 60 -20.09 2.98 -1.75
CA ASP A 60 -21.21 3.28 -2.65
C ASP A 60 -21.00 4.57 -3.49
N ASP A 61 -20.17 5.49 -3.03
CA ASP A 61 -19.84 6.75 -3.71
C ASP A 61 -18.67 6.63 -4.70
N THR A 62 -18.06 5.45 -4.84
CA THR A 62 -16.85 5.23 -5.65
C THR A 62 -16.99 4.05 -6.62
N ASP A 63 -15.98 3.86 -7.49
CA ASP A 63 -15.89 2.66 -8.34
C ASP A 63 -15.58 1.37 -7.55
N VAL A 64 -15.40 1.45 -6.22
CA VAL A 64 -15.26 0.31 -5.32
C VAL A 64 -16.63 -0.33 -5.10
N ARG A 65 -17.13 -1.02 -6.14
CA ARG A 65 -18.53 -1.46 -6.22
C ARG A 65 -19.01 -2.34 -5.06
N THR A 66 -18.10 -3.04 -4.38
CA THR A 66 -18.45 -3.89 -3.23
C THR A 66 -17.27 -4.04 -2.26
N PRO A 67 -17.53 -4.08 -0.94
CA PRO A 67 -16.52 -4.47 0.03
C PRO A 67 -16.01 -5.91 -0.24
N PRO A 68 -14.82 -6.29 0.27
CA PRO A 68 -14.32 -7.64 0.16
C PRO A 68 -15.28 -8.64 0.85
N PRO A 69 -15.28 -9.91 0.43
CA PRO A 69 -16.06 -10.93 1.12
C PRO A 69 -15.64 -11.00 2.60
N ARG A 70 -16.60 -11.18 3.50
CA ARG A 70 -16.36 -11.28 4.95
C ARG A 70 -15.26 -12.29 5.31
N THR A 71 -15.08 -13.35 4.52
CA THR A 71 -14.03 -14.37 4.70
C THR A 71 -12.60 -13.87 4.49
N ALA A 72 -12.42 -12.73 3.81
CA ALA A 72 -11.13 -12.08 3.59
C ALA A 72 -10.92 -10.86 4.50
N LEU A 73 -11.91 -10.52 5.33
CA LEU A 73 -11.88 -9.43 6.28
C LEU A 73 -11.55 -9.97 7.67
N HIS A 74 -10.57 -9.35 8.31
CA HIS A 74 -10.20 -9.63 9.68
C HIS A 74 -10.47 -8.40 10.53
N GLU A 75 -11.23 -8.58 11.60
CA GLU A 75 -11.52 -7.52 12.54
C GLU A 75 -10.24 -7.06 13.24
N VAL A 76 -10.10 -5.74 13.42
CA VAL A 76 -9.02 -5.11 14.17
C VAL A 76 -9.62 -4.11 15.16
N THR A 77 -8.89 -3.85 16.24
CA THR A 77 -9.30 -2.79 17.17
C THR A 77 -9.17 -1.43 16.50
N ALA A 78 -9.93 -0.45 16.99
CA ALA A 78 -9.82 0.92 16.51
C ALA A 78 -8.41 1.51 16.69
N ASP A 79 -7.75 1.22 17.82
CA ASP A 79 -6.37 1.64 18.07
C ASP A 79 -5.43 1.06 17.00
N ARG A 80 -5.62 -0.22 16.62
CA ARG A 80 -4.83 -0.85 15.56
C ARG A 80 -5.13 -0.24 14.18
N ALA A 81 -6.38 0.09 13.91
CA ALA A 81 -6.76 0.77 12.67
C ALA A 81 -6.08 2.14 12.54
N GLU A 82 -5.96 2.88 13.64
CA GLU A 82 -5.24 4.16 13.65
C GLU A 82 -3.73 4.02 13.51
N GLU A 83 -3.11 3.03 14.17
CA GLU A 83 -1.70 2.71 13.96
C GLU A 83 -1.43 2.44 12.48
N LEU A 84 -2.28 1.63 11.85
CA LEU A 84 -2.21 1.32 10.43
C LEU A 84 -2.43 2.57 9.57
N GLN A 85 -3.41 3.41 9.89
CA GLN A 85 -3.65 4.67 9.17
C GLN A 85 -2.47 5.65 9.30
N ALA A 86 -1.79 5.68 10.44
CA ALA A 86 -0.62 6.52 10.69
C ALA A 86 0.64 6.00 9.97
N ASP A 87 0.78 4.69 9.81
CA ASP A 87 1.89 4.08 9.08
C ASP A 87 1.68 4.14 7.56
N ARG A 88 1.92 5.33 6.98
CA ARG A 88 1.78 5.54 5.53
C ARG A 88 2.70 4.65 4.69
N GLN A 89 3.88 4.33 5.21
CA GLN A 89 4.87 3.49 4.51
C GLN A 89 4.51 2.01 4.56
N GLY A 90 3.83 1.55 5.61
CA GLY A 90 3.37 0.17 5.76
C GLY A 90 2.44 -0.30 4.63
N TRP A 91 1.83 0.62 3.89
CA TRP A 91 0.96 0.33 2.76
C TRP A 91 1.65 0.27 1.40
N VAL A 92 2.95 0.58 1.34
CA VAL A 92 3.71 0.66 0.08
C VAL A 92 4.75 -0.44 0.05
N ARG A 93 4.76 -1.19 -1.06
CA ARG A 93 5.83 -2.15 -1.33
C ARG A 93 6.81 -1.56 -2.31
N TYR A 94 8.09 -1.74 -2.05
CA TYR A 94 9.17 -1.26 -2.89
C TYR A 94 9.98 -2.43 -3.45
N TRP A 95 10.48 -2.25 -4.66
CA TRP A 95 11.40 -3.18 -5.31
C TRP A 95 12.55 -2.42 -5.98
N ALA A 96 13.76 -2.92 -5.82
CA ALA A 96 14.85 -2.61 -6.71
C ALA A 96 14.59 -3.29 -8.06
N ARG A 97 14.60 -2.52 -9.15
CA ARG A 97 14.36 -3.03 -10.51
C ARG A 97 15.68 -3.21 -11.24
N TYR A 98 15.89 -4.42 -11.74
CA TYR A 98 16.96 -4.78 -12.67
C TYR A 98 16.38 -4.99 -14.07
N VAL A 99 17.23 -4.96 -15.11
CA VAL A 99 16.78 -5.20 -16.49
C VAL A 99 16.20 -6.60 -16.62
N ASP A 100 16.91 -7.59 -16.08
CA ASP A 100 16.48 -8.99 -16.00
C ASP A 100 17.24 -9.72 -14.87
N GLU A 101 16.96 -11.02 -14.71
CA GLU A 101 17.57 -11.84 -13.66
C GLU A 101 19.07 -12.11 -13.91
N GLN A 102 19.49 -12.13 -15.17
CA GLN A 102 20.88 -12.41 -15.52
C GLN A 102 21.79 -11.26 -15.07
N GLU A 103 21.39 -10.02 -15.32
CA GLU A 103 22.13 -8.83 -14.86
C GLU A 103 22.20 -8.77 -13.32
N TRP A 104 21.08 -9.06 -12.64
CA TRP A 104 21.07 -9.13 -11.17
C TRP A 104 22.08 -10.17 -10.65
N ARG A 105 22.09 -11.39 -11.22
CA ARG A 105 23.03 -12.45 -10.84
C ARG A 105 24.49 -12.13 -11.18
N ALA A 106 24.72 -11.28 -12.20
CA ALA A 106 26.05 -10.79 -12.54
C ALA A 106 26.56 -9.70 -11.57
N GLY A 107 25.72 -9.21 -10.66
CA GLY A 107 26.06 -8.17 -9.70
C GLY A 107 25.94 -6.76 -10.28
N GLU A 108 25.21 -6.58 -11.38
CA GLU A 108 24.90 -5.25 -11.92
C GLU A 108 24.04 -4.45 -10.92
N GLN A 109 24.05 -3.13 -11.06
CA GLN A 109 23.24 -2.25 -10.20
C GLN A 109 21.76 -2.20 -10.65
N PRO A 110 20.82 -1.94 -9.73
CA PRO A 110 19.44 -1.64 -10.11
C PRO A 110 19.38 -0.44 -11.06
N VAL A 111 18.49 -0.50 -12.04
CA VAL A 111 18.28 0.60 -13.01
C VAL A 111 17.25 1.62 -12.53
N SER A 112 16.42 1.27 -11.55
CA SER A 112 15.39 2.13 -10.96
C SER A 112 14.82 1.48 -9.70
N VAL A 113 13.96 2.21 -8.98
CA VAL A 113 13.11 1.68 -7.92
C VAL A 113 11.66 1.70 -8.41
N VAL A 114 10.95 0.62 -8.11
CA VAL A 114 9.52 0.47 -8.38
C VAL A 114 8.77 0.39 -7.06
N ARG A 115 7.57 0.97 -7.00
CA ARG A 115 6.68 0.83 -5.85
C ARG A 115 5.28 0.41 -6.28
N ARG A 116 4.56 -0.23 -5.35
CA ARG A 116 3.14 -0.54 -5.47
C ARG A 116 2.40 0.06 -4.29
N ARG A 117 1.41 0.91 -4.59
CA ARG A 117 0.42 1.40 -3.62
C ARG A 117 -0.92 0.73 -3.93
N ARG A 118 -1.50 0.03 -2.95
CA ARG A 118 -2.81 -0.65 -3.12
C ARG A 118 -3.88 0.08 -2.34
N SER A 119 -4.69 0.87 -3.02
CA SER A 119 -5.95 1.34 -2.47
C SER A 119 -7.10 0.44 -2.99
N PRO A 120 -8.19 0.26 -2.23
CA PRO A 120 -9.37 -0.46 -2.73
C PRO A 120 -9.86 -0.02 -4.11
N GLU A 121 -9.77 1.27 -4.41
CA GLU A 121 -10.18 1.85 -5.69
C GLU A 121 -9.21 1.58 -6.83
N ARG A 122 -7.92 1.41 -6.54
CA ARG A 122 -6.90 1.22 -7.57
C ARG A 122 -5.56 0.73 -7.02
N ILE A 123 -4.90 -0.09 -7.83
CA ILE A 123 -3.48 -0.45 -7.66
C ILE A 123 -2.64 0.50 -8.51
N TYR A 124 -1.66 1.14 -7.88
CA TYR A 124 -0.69 2.01 -8.53
C TYR A 124 0.67 1.35 -8.52
N ASP A 125 1.06 0.83 -9.68
CA ASP A 125 2.42 0.39 -9.95
C ASP A 125 3.18 1.54 -10.59
N GLU A 126 4.23 2.00 -9.90
CA GLU A 126 4.97 3.20 -10.27
C GLU A 126 6.47 2.90 -10.30
N ALA A 127 7.17 3.36 -11.34
CA ALA A 127 8.63 3.39 -11.38
C ALA A 127 9.11 4.82 -11.17
N PHE A 128 10.22 4.98 -10.46
CA PHE A 128 10.87 6.27 -10.32
C PHE A 128 11.64 6.61 -11.59
N LYS A 129 11.28 7.75 -12.20
CA LYS A 129 11.80 8.17 -13.50
C LYS A 129 12.95 9.16 -13.33
N THR A 130 13.72 9.34 -14.41
CA THR A 130 14.87 10.25 -14.48
C THR A 130 14.54 11.71 -14.16
N TRP A 131 13.27 12.11 -14.22
CA TRP A 131 12.80 13.47 -13.90
C TRP A 131 12.37 13.63 -12.44
N HIS A 132 12.82 12.75 -11.54
CA HIS A 132 12.54 12.78 -10.11
C HIS A 132 11.06 12.58 -9.74
N GLU A 133 10.33 11.83 -10.57
CA GLU A 133 8.90 11.61 -10.39
C GLU A 133 8.55 10.13 -10.44
N TRP A 134 7.57 9.75 -9.61
CA TRP A 134 6.88 8.47 -9.72
C TRP A 134 5.92 8.51 -10.90
N GLY A 135 6.04 7.56 -11.82
CA GLY A 135 5.11 7.43 -12.93
C GLY A 135 4.71 5.98 -13.18
N PRO A 136 3.59 5.74 -13.89
CA PRO A 136 3.06 4.40 -14.08
C PRO A 136 4.08 3.47 -14.75
N THR A 137 4.09 2.21 -14.32
CA THR A 137 4.94 1.15 -14.88
C THR A 137 4.19 -0.18 -14.98
N GLN A 138 4.57 -0.99 -15.96
CA GLN A 138 4.09 -2.38 -16.09
C GLN A 138 5.03 -3.38 -15.39
N ALA A 139 6.20 -2.94 -14.90
CA ALA A 139 7.26 -3.82 -14.43
C ALA A 139 6.82 -4.80 -13.32
N VAL A 140 5.96 -4.37 -12.40
CA VAL A 140 5.46 -5.27 -11.34
C VAL A 140 4.53 -6.34 -11.91
N TYR A 141 3.67 -5.98 -12.86
CA TYR A 141 2.84 -6.96 -13.55
C TYR A 141 3.69 -7.93 -14.37
N ASP A 142 4.63 -7.41 -15.18
CA ASP A 142 5.49 -8.22 -16.05
C ASP A 142 6.39 -9.18 -15.25
N PHE A 143 6.81 -8.79 -14.05
CA PHE A 143 7.58 -9.68 -13.15
C PHE A 143 6.76 -10.87 -12.64
N PHE A 144 5.46 -10.67 -12.36
CA PHE A 144 4.59 -11.74 -11.87
C PHE A 144 3.86 -12.50 -13.00
N ASP A 145 3.90 -12.00 -14.24
CA ASP A 145 3.36 -12.69 -15.42
C ASP A 145 4.45 -13.58 -16.06
N ALA A 146 4.09 -14.82 -16.42
CA ALA A 146 5.00 -15.78 -17.04
C ALA A 146 5.14 -15.60 -18.57
N ARG A 147 4.41 -14.64 -19.15
CA ARG A 147 4.33 -14.42 -20.61
C ARG A 147 5.50 -13.66 -21.24
N PRO A 148 6.14 -12.66 -20.58
CA PRO A 148 7.24 -11.94 -21.20
C PRO A 148 8.44 -12.85 -21.46
N SER A 149 9.05 -12.73 -22.63
CA SER A 149 10.26 -13.51 -22.99
C SER A 149 11.50 -13.07 -22.21
N ASN A 150 11.50 -11.85 -21.67
CA ASN A 150 12.53 -11.35 -20.76
C ASN A 150 11.88 -10.42 -19.72
N PRO A 151 11.27 -10.95 -18.65
CA PRO A 151 10.63 -10.13 -17.63
C PRO A 151 11.70 -9.36 -16.84
N PRO A 152 11.38 -8.13 -16.35
CA PRO A 152 12.28 -7.43 -15.44
C PRO A 152 12.47 -8.25 -14.17
N HIS A 153 13.63 -8.13 -13.52
CA HIS A 153 13.85 -8.75 -12.22
C HIS A 153 13.63 -7.74 -11.10
N LEU A 154 12.81 -8.11 -10.12
CA LEU A 154 12.45 -7.26 -8.98
C LEU A 154 12.89 -7.92 -7.67
N VAL A 155 13.64 -7.18 -6.86
CA VAL A 155 14.03 -7.60 -5.51
C VAL A 155 13.31 -6.71 -4.51
N GLU A 156 12.52 -7.30 -3.61
CA GLU A 156 11.79 -6.52 -2.60
C GLU A 156 12.76 -5.86 -1.62
N ILE A 157 12.51 -4.59 -1.34
CA ILE A 157 13.33 -3.76 -0.45
C ILE A 157 12.41 -2.97 0.49
N ASP A 158 12.96 -2.45 1.58
CA ASP A 158 12.22 -1.53 2.47
C ASP A 158 12.27 -0.07 1.96
N ALA A 159 11.51 0.81 2.62
CA ALA A 159 11.45 2.22 2.25
C ALA A 159 12.79 2.95 2.42
N ALA A 160 13.61 2.56 3.41
CA ALA A 160 14.90 3.21 3.66
C ALA A 160 15.93 2.84 2.58
N GLU A 161 15.93 1.58 2.15
CA GLU A 161 16.72 1.10 1.03
C GLU A 161 16.25 1.69 -0.30
N ALA A 162 14.94 1.83 -0.51
CA ALA A 162 14.38 2.54 -1.66
C ALA A 162 14.87 3.99 -1.71
N GLU A 163 14.79 4.74 -0.60
CA GLU A 163 15.27 6.11 -0.52
C GLU A 163 16.78 6.21 -0.82
N ARG A 164 17.59 5.30 -0.27
CA ARG A 164 19.02 5.23 -0.53
C ARG A 164 19.33 5.02 -2.02
N LEU A 165 18.68 4.03 -2.65
CA LEU A 165 18.87 3.74 -4.08
C LEU A 165 18.43 4.92 -4.96
N LEU A 166 17.33 5.59 -4.62
CA LEU A 166 16.88 6.78 -5.34
C LEU A 166 17.86 7.95 -5.21
N GLY A 167 18.48 8.12 -4.05
CA GLY A 167 19.57 9.05 -3.84
C GLY A 167 20.81 8.72 -4.68
N GLU A 168 21.19 7.46 -4.76
CA GLU A 168 22.37 7.00 -5.52
C GLU A 168 22.17 7.08 -7.04
N LEU A 169 21.02 6.61 -7.54
CA LEU A 169 20.74 6.52 -8.98
C LEU A 169 20.31 7.85 -9.59
N HIS A 170 19.56 8.66 -8.83
CA HIS A 170 18.92 9.85 -9.35
C HIS A 170 19.30 11.13 -8.59
N GLY A 171 20.01 11.05 -7.47
CA GLY A 171 20.26 12.22 -6.62
C GLY A 171 18.98 12.74 -5.94
N ALA A 172 17.93 11.92 -5.87
CA ALA A 172 16.65 12.29 -5.26
C ALA A 172 16.74 12.28 -3.73
N LYS A 173 15.93 13.10 -3.06
CA LYS A 173 15.76 13.09 -1.60
C LYS A 173 14.28 13.30 -1.26
N GLY A 174 13.80 12.60 -0.24
CA GLY A 174 12.39 12.59 0.18
C GLY A 174 11.48 11.92 -0.85
N ALA A 175 12.02 11.10 -1.76
CA ALA A 175 11.24 10.51 -2.84
C ALA A 175 10.25 9.45 -2.34
N THR A 176 10.52 8.87 -1.17
CA THR A 176 9.64 7.90 -0.51
C THR A 176 8.70 8.53 0.53
N GLU A 177 8.79 9.83 0.84
CA GLU A 177 7.90 10.50 1.80
C GLU A 177 6.44 10.52 1.29
N LEU A 178 5.48 10.24 2.18
CA LEU A 178 4.03 10.11 1.89
C LEU A 178 3.16 10.88 2.86
#